data_AF-A0A7S1FRZ6-F1
#
_entry.id   AF-A0A7S1FRZ6-F1
#
_cell.length_a   1.000
_cell.length_b   1.000
_cell.length_c   1.000
_cell.angle_alpha   90.00
_cell.angle_beta   90.00
_cell.angle_gamma   90.00
#
_symmetry.space_group_name_H-M   'P 1'
#
loop_
_entity.id
_entity.type
_entity.pdbx_description
1 polymer ?
#
loop_
_entity_poly.entity_id
_entity_poly.type
_entity_poly.pdbx_seq_one_letter_code
_entity_poly.pdbx_strand_id
1 'polypeptide(L)'
;MKVVLAAEQVKLEEATTNTNKMLESLKQSSAEAQKEGDQVAGIKAKCEEDTARIGEEKASCARDLAKAQPFVDQANAAIDSIKPAHIGEIKKLANPSDIIKLVFDCVLILFNGPLAKITPSNLTVAKTDIPLFEPSFKPQALQMMSNPNFLNQLVEFGNTGKESMND
;
A
#
# COMPACT_ATOMS: atom_id res chain seq x y z
N MET A 1 -65.10 -51.84 -33.74
CA MET A 1 -64.72 -51.57 -32.33
C MET A 1 -63.35 -52.15 -31.94
N LYS A 2 -63.10 -53.46 -32.04
CA LYS A 2 -61.81 -54.06 -31.61
C LYS A 2 -60.55 -53.51 -32.30
N VAL A 3 -60.62 -53.19 -33.60
CA VAL A 3 -59.47 -52.66 -34.38
C VAL A 3 -59.12 -51.21 -33.98
N VAL A 4 -60.13 -50.42 -33.61
CA VAL A 4 -59.95 -49.01 -33.19
C VAL A 4 -59.31 -48.95 -31.80
N LEU A 5 -59.79 -49.80 -30.88
CA LEU A 5 -59.23 -49.94 -29.53
C LEU A 5 -57.76 -50.38 -29.56
N ALA A 6 -57.40 -51.32 -30.45
CA ALA A 6 -56.02 -51.76 -30.60
C ALA A 6 -55.10 -50.63 -31.12
N ALA A 7 -55.57 -49.81 -32.06
CA ALA A 7 -54.81 -48.68 -32.58
C ALA A 7 -54.67 -47.53 -31.56
N GLU A 8 -55.69 -47.28 -30.74
CA GLU A 8 -55.61 -46.33 -29.63
C GLU A 8 -54.66 -46.82 -28.52
N GLN A 9 -54.61 -48.12 -28.24
CA GLN A 9 -53.69 -48.70 -27.26
C GLN A 9 -52.23 -48.46 -27.65
N VAL A 10 -51.88 -48.66 -28.94
CA VAL A 10 -50.52 -48.40 -29.45
C VAL A 10 -50.15 -46.92 -29.35
N LYS A 11 -51.06 -46.02 -29.71
CA LYS A 11 -50.85 -44.57 -29.54
C LYS A 11 -50.67 -44.17 -28.07
N LEU A 12 -51.42 -44.80 -27.17
CA LEU A 12 -51.31 -44.56 -25.74
C LEU A 12 -49.96 -45.04 -25.20
N GLU A 13 -49.45 -46.19 -25.65
CA GLU A 13 -48.12 -46.69 -25.27
C GLU A 13 -46.98 -45.82 -25.82
N GLU A 14 -47.08 -45.34 -27.07
CA GLU A 14 -46.12 -44.38 -27.62
C GLU A 14 -46.13 -43.05 -26.86
N ALA A 15 -47.32 -42.51 -26.57
CA ALA A 15 -47.47 -41.30 -25.77
C ALA A 15 -46.92 -41.48 -24.34
N THR A 16 -47.15 -42.64 -23.72
CA THR A 16 -46.63 -42.98 -22.39
C THR A 16 -45.10 -43.05 -22.41
N THR A 17 -44.53 -43.68 -23.44
CA THR A 17 -43.07 -43.80 -23.61
C THR A 17 -42.42 -42.44 -23.81
N ASN A 18 -43.01 -41.57 -24.64
CA ASN A 18 -42.50 -40.22 -24.87
C ASN A 18 -42.62 -39.34 -23.61
N THR A 19 -43.72 -39.47 -22.85
CA THR A 19 -43.91 -38.76 -21.59
C THR A 19 -42.87 -39.19 -20.55
N ASN A 20 -42.58 -40.50 -20.46
CA ASN A 20 -41.57 -41.02 -19.55
C ASN A 20 -40.16 -40.51 -19.90
N LYS A 21 -39.80 -40.47 -21.19
CA LYS A 21 -38.52 -39.89 -21.65
C LYS A 21 -38.41 -38.40 -21.30
N MET A 22 -39.50 -37.63 -21.48
CA MET A 22 -39.54 -36.22 -21.11
C MET A 22 -39.40 -36.00 -19.60
N LEU A 23 -40.04 -36.84 -18.78
CA LEU A 23 -39.90 -36.79 -17.33
C LEU A 23 -38.47 -37.10 -16.87
N GLU A 24 -37.80 -38.02 -17.56
CA GLU A 24 -36.41 -38.38 -17.26
C GLU A 24 -35.43 -37.28 -17.62
N SER A 25 -35.59 -36.63 -18.78
CA SER A 25 -34.77 -35.47 -19.17
C SER A 25 -35.01 -34.26 -18.27
N LEU A 26 -36.26 -34.01 -17.85
CA LEU A 26 -36.58 -32.96 -16.88
C LEU A 26 -35.93 -33.22 -15.51
N LYS A 27 -35.91 -34.47 -15.05
CA LYS A 27 -35.23 -34.83 -13.80
C LYS A 27 -33.73 -34.59 -13.86
N GLN A 28 -33.08 -34.93 -14.98
CA GLN A 28 -31.65 -34.68 -15.18
C GLN A 28 -31.36 -33.17 -15.20
N SER A 29 -32.12 -32.40 -15.98
CA SER A 29 -31.95 -30.94 -16.06
C SER A 29 -32.20 -30.26 -14.72
N SER A 30 -33.19 -30.70 -13.95
CA SER A 30 -33.45 -30.18 -12.61
C SER A 30 -32.33 -30.51 -11.62
N ALA A 31 -31.69 -31.67 -11.73
CA ALA A 31 -30.57 -32.06 -10.87
C ALA A 31 -29.30 -31.26 -11.20
N GLU A 32 -29.04 -30.99 -12.48
CA GLU A 32 -27.93 -30.14 -12.92
C GLU A 32 -28.12 -28.69 -12.45
N ALA A 33 -29.33 -28.13 -12.63
CA ALA A 33 -29.65 -26.78 -12.17
C ALA A 33 -29.52 -26.63 -10.65
N GLN A 34 -29.90 -27.65 -9.88
CA GLN A 34 -29.71 -27.64 -8.43
C GLN A 34 -28.22 -27.64 -8.05
N LYS A 35 -27.42 -28.48 -8.70
CA LYS A 35 -25.97 -28.56 -8.44
C LYS A 35 -25.27 -27.24 -8.76
N GLU A 36 -25.63 -26.59 -9.87
CA GLU A 36 -25.10 -25.27 -10.22
C GLU A 36 -25.57 -24.20 -9.23
N GLY A 37 -26.82 -24.24 -8.81
CA GLY A 37 -27.36 -23.36 -7.77
C GLY A 37 -26.61 -23.46 -6.44
N ASP A 38 -26.30 -24.68 -5.99
CA ASP A 38 -25.54 -24.93 -4.77
C ASP A 38 -24.09 -24.41 -4.89
N GLN A 39 -23.47 -24.56 -6.06
CA GLN A 39 -22.13 -24.02 -6.34
C GLN A 39 -22.11 -22.49 -6.30
N VAL A 40 -23.07 -21.84 -6.96
CA VAL A 40 -23.19 -20.38 -6.96
C VAL A 40 -23.47 -19.85 -5.56
N ALA A 41 -24.32 -20.52 -4.77
CA ALA A 41 -24.57 -20.17 -3.39
C ALA A 41 -23.29 -20.25 -2.53
N GLY A 42 -22.49 -21.28 -2.71
CA GLY A 42 -21.20 -21.42 -2.04
C GLY A 42 -20.18 -20.33 -2.42
N ILE A 43 -20.13 -19.94 -3.69
CA ILE A 43 -19.27 -18.84 -4.16
C ILE A 43 -19.74 -17.51 -3.56
N LYS A 44 -21.06 -17.25 -3.58
CA LYS A 44 -21.64 -16.04 -3.00
C LYS A 44 -21.28 -15.89 -1.53
N ALA A 45 -21.41 -16.95 -0.73
CA ALA A 45 -21.07 -16.93 0.68
C ALA A 45 -19.59 -16.56 0.91
N LYS A 46 -18.67 -17.12 0.11
CA LYS A 46 -17.24 -16.77 0.17
C LYS A 46 -16.98 -15.31 -0.21
N CYS A 47 -17.65 -14.81 -1.25
CA CYS A 47 -17.52 -13.40 -1.64
C CYS A 47 -18.03 -12.44 -0.55
N GLU A 48 -19.10 -12.80 0.15
CA GLU A 48 -19.62 -12.01 1.28
C GLU A 48 -18.62 -12.00 2.44
N GLU A 49 -18.01 -13.13 2.77
CA GLU A 49 -16.95 -13.24 3.78
C GLU A 49 -15.71 -12.41 3.41
N ASP A 50 -15.21 -12.54 2.18
CA ASP A 50 -14.08 -11.75 1.69
C ASP A 50 -14.38 -10.26 1.68
N THR A 51 -15.62 -9.87 1.33
CA THR A 51 -16.04 -8.47 1.37
C THR A 51 -15.99 -7.91 2.78
N ALA A 52 -16.45 -8.68 3.77
CA ALA A 52 -16.40 -8.27 5.17
C ALA A 52 -14.94 -8.10 5.64
N ARG A 53 -14.08 -9.09 5.37
CA ARG A 53 -12.66 -9.06 5.73
C ARG A 53 -11.92 -7.88 5.10
N ILE A 54 -12.06 -7.68 3.79
CA ILE A 54 -11.44 -6.54 3.07
C ILE A 54 -11.99 -5.22 3.60
N GLY A 55 -13.27 -5.16 3.96
CA GLY A 55 -13.89 -3.99 4.55
C GLY A 55 -13.23 -3.60 5.89
N GLU A 56 -12.98 -4.57 6.76
CA GLU A 56 -12.30 -4.36 8.03
C GLU A 56 -10.85 -3.91 7.86
N GLU A 57 -10.08 -4.62 7.02
CA GLU A 57 -8.69 -4.26 6.71
C GLU A 57 -8.59 -2.85 6.13
N LYS A 58 -9.45 -2.52 5.16
CA LYS A 58 -9.51 -1.19 4.55
C LYS A 58 -9.85 -0.12 5.58
N ALA A 59 -10.79 -0.38 6.49
CA ALA A 59 -11.13 0.56 7.55
C ALA A 59 -9.95 0.78 8.51
N SER A 60 -9.17 -0.25 8.82
CA SER A 60 -7.97 -0.10 9.65
C SER A 60 -6.89 0.71 8.95
N CYS A 61 -6.53 0.34 7.71
CA CYS A 61 -5.53 1.06 6.93
C CYS A 61 -5.93 2.52 6.70
N ALA A 62 -7.21 2.80 6.43
CA ALA A 62 -7.69 4.17 6.26
C ALA A 62 -7.56 5.02 7.53
N ARG A 63 -7.77 4.44 8.72
CA ARG A 63 -7.58 5.15 10.00
C ARG A 63 -6.12 5.52 10.20
N ASP A 64 -5.20 4.60 9.92
CA ASP A 64 -3.77 4.84 10.11
C ASP A 64 -3.22 5.82 9.07
N LEU A 65 -3.69 5.70 7.82
CA LEU A 65 -3.42 6.69 6.77
C LEU A 65 -3.92 8.09 7.18
N ALA A 66 -5.15 8.21 7.69
CA ALA A 66 -5.71 9.48 8.12
C ALA A 66 -4.92 10.14 9.27
N LYS A 67 -4.27 9.34 10.12
CA LYS A 67 -3.38 9.85 11.17
C LYS A 67 -2.02 10.27 10.62
N ALA A 68 -1.46 9.53 9.66
CA ALA A 68 -0.12 9.78 9.12
C ALA A 68 -0.10 10.92 8.08
N GLN A 69 -1.13 11.01 7.23
CA GLN A 69 -1.23 12.00 6.16
C GLN A 69 -1.00 13.46 6.59
N PRO A 70 -1.59 13.98 7.69
CA PRO A 70 -1.36 15.37 8.08
C PRO A 70 0.10 15.68 8.41
N PHE A 71 0.87 14.71 8.91
CA PHE A 71 2.30 14.91 9.19
C PHE A 71 3.12 14.93 7.90
N VAL A 72 2.77 14.08 6.93
CA VAL A 72 3.39 14.07 5.60
C VAL A 72 3.13 15.40 4.88
N ASP A 73 1.89 15.88 4.90
CA ASP A 73 1.52 17.15 4.26
C ASP A 73 2.25 18.33 4.90
N GLN A 74 2.37 18.35 6.24
CA GLN A 74 3.13 19.37 6.95
C GLN A 74 4.62 19.32 6.61
N ALA A 75 5.22 18.13 6.51
CA ALA A 75 6.61 17.96 6.13
C ALA A 75 6.87 18.45 4.69
N ASN A 76 5.99 18.10 3.75
CA ASN A 76 6.09 18.55 2.36
C ASN A 76 5.92 20.07 2.24
N ALA A 77 4.95 20.66 2.95
CA ALA A 77 4.80 22.12 2.99
C ALA A 77 6.03 22.82 3.59
N ALA A 78 6.67 22.21 4.59
CA ALA A 78 7.91 22.72 5.15
C ALA A 78 9.06 22.67 4.12
N ILE A 79 9.20 21.57 3.37
CA ILE A 79 10.20 21.43 2.30
C ILE A 79 9.97 22.49 1.21
N ASP A 80 8.74 22.69 0.76
CA ASP A 80 8.38 23.68 -0.26
C ASP A 80 8.69 25.13 0.18
N SER A 81 8.69 25.39 1.49
CA SER A 81 9.05 26.70 2.04
C SER A 81 10.56 27.00 2.02
N ILE A 82 11.41 25.99 1.79
CA ILE A 82 12.86 26.13 1.78
C ILE A 82 13.31 26.81 0.48
N LYS A 83 14.01 27.93 0.62
CA LYS A 83 14.57 28.68 -0.51
C LYS A 83 16.07 28.40 -0.64
N PRO A 84 16.64 28.51 -1.87
CA PRO A 84 18.09 28.37 -2.08
C PRO A 84 18.94 29.31 -1.18
N ALA A 85 18.41 30.49 -0.86
CA ALA A 85 19.06 31.44 0.04
C ALA A 85 19.30 30.86 1.45
N HIS A 86 18.32 30.12 2.01
CA HIS A 86 18.44 29.51 3.34
C HIS A 86 19.55 28.45 3.37
N ILE A 87 19.69 27.64 2.31
CA ILE A 87 20.79 26.69 2.17
C ILE A 87 22.14 27.42 2.08
N GLY A 88 22.17 28.53 1.34
CA GLY A 88 23.35 29.39 1.23
C GLY A 88 23.81 29.97 2.57
N GLU A 89 22.89 30.32 3.46
CA GLU A 89 23.21 30.79 4.82
C GLU A 89 23.82 29.68 5.68
N ILE A 90 23.22 28.49 5.69
CA ILE A 90 23.74 27.34 6.45
C ILE A 90 25.16 26.98 6.01
N LYS A 91 25.45 27.01 4.70
CA LYS A 91 26.79 26.74 4.16
C LYS A 91 27.85 27.73 4.63
N LYS A 92 27.47 28.98 4.92
CA LYS A 92 28.39 30.04 5.36
C LYS A 92 28.63 30.00 6.87
N LEU A 93 27.84 29.25 7.64
CA LEU A 93 28.05 29.10 9.08
C LEU A 93 29.39 28.41 9.35
N ALA A 94 30.32 29.14 9.96
CA ALA A 94 31.62 28.59 10.33
C ALA A 94 31.49 27.46 11.36
N ASN A 95 30.54 27.57 12.29
CA ASN A 95 30.24 26.54 13.28
C ASN A 95 28.72 26.48 13.53
N PRO A 96 27.96 25.66 12.78
CA PRO A 96 26.53 25.49 13.03
C PRO A 96 26.30 24.81 14.40
N SER A 97 25.10 24.98 14.96
CA SER A 97 24.73 24.29 16.21
C SER A 97 24.67 22.78 16.01
N ASP A 98 24.88 22.03 17.10
CA ASP A 98 24.94 20.56 17.04
C ASP A 98 23.62 19.94 16.57
N ILE A 99 22.49 20.59 16.84
CA ILE A 99 21.17 20.19 16.31
C ILE A 99 21.16 20.24 14.78
N ILE A 100 21.69 21.32 14.18
CA ILE A 100 21.75 21.44 12.73
C ILE A 100 22.62 20.33 12.15
N LYS A 101 23.78 20.08 12.76
CA LYS A 101 24.69 19.01 12.31
C LYS A 101 24.00 17.65 12.33
N LEU A 102 23.28 17.33 13.41
CA LEU A 102 22.55 16.08 13.57
C LEU A 102 21.44 15.91 12.52
N VAL A 103 20.69 16.97 12.23
CA VAL A 103 19.65 16.92 11.17
C VAL A 103 20.28 16.58 9.82
N PHE A 104 21.44 17.17 9.49
CA PHE A 104 22.14 16.86 8.25
C PHE A 104 22.73 15.45 8.20
N ASP A 105 23.13 14.88 9.35
CA ASP A 105 23.52 13.46 9.41
C ASP A 105 22.34 12.55 9.05
N CYS A 106 21.13 12.86 9.52
CA CYS A 106 19.92 12.12 9.12
C CYS A 106 19.66 12.24 7.62
N VAL A 107 19.81 13.44 7.02
CA VAL A 107 19.64 13.62 5.58
C VAL A 107 20.69 12.83 4.79
N LEU A 108 21.95 12.81 5.25
CA LEU A 108 23.00 11.99 4.64
C LEU A 108 22.62 10.51 4.68
N ILE A 109 22.10 10.01 5.80
CA ILE A 109 21.65 8.61 5.91
C ILE A 109 20.51 8.32 4.92
N LEU A 110 19.49 9.18 4.87
CA LEU A 110 18.35 9.00 3.96
C LEU A 110 18.76 9.01 2.48
N PHE A 111 19.80 9.76 2.13
CA PHE A 111 20.33 9.84 0.78
C PHE A 111 21.47 8.86 0.49
N ASN A 112 21.74 7.92 1.42
CA ASN A 112 22.87 6.97 1.33
C ASN A 112 24.21 7.68 1.05
N GLY A 113 24.38 8.87 1.62
CA GLY A 113 25.57 9.69 1.51
C GLY A 113 26.72 9.19 2.38
N PRO A 114 27.96 9.63 2.10
CA PRO A 114 29.10 9.28 2.92
C PRO A 114 28.96 9.87 4.32
N LEU A 115 29.35 9.10 5.34
CA LEU A 115 29.40 9.55 6.74
C LEU A 115 30.85 9.64 7.22
N ALA A 116 31.08 10.46 8.24
CA ALA A 116 32.34 10.52 8.96
C ALA A 116 32.59 9.22 9.75
N LYS A 117 33.85 8.98 10.11
CA LYS A 117 34.21 7.84 10.94
C LYS A 117 33.64 8.03 12.35
N ILE A 118 33.03 6.97 12.88
CA ILE A 118 32.47 6.95 14.22
C ILE A 118 33.58 7.25 15.24
N THR A 119 33.50 8.43 15.84
CA THR A 119 34.42 8.90 16.87
C THR A 119 33.58 9.40 18.04
N PRO A 120 33.81 8.94 19.28
CA PRO A 120 33.06 9.42 20.43
C PRO A 120 33.21 10.92 20.60
N SER A 121 32.09 11.63 20.78
CA SER A 121 32.04 13.08 20.97
C SER A 121 30.83 13.45 21.83
N ASN A 122 30.84 14.63 22.44
CA ASN A 122 29.69 15.14 23.20
C ASN A 122 29.01 16.24 22.37
N LEU A 123 27.70 16.14 22.19
CA LEU A 123 26.89 17.14 21.51
C LEU A 123 26.09 17.93 22.53
N THR A 124 26.05 19.25 22.39
CA THR A 124 25.26 20.10 23.26
C THR A 124 23.90 20.39 22.62
N VAL A 125 22.85 19.77 23.15
CA VAL A 125 21.46 19.96 22.71
C VAL A 125 20.65 20.53 23.86
N ALA A 126 19.98 21.67 23.66
CA ALA A 126 19.18 22.33 24.69
C ALA A 126 19.90 22.58 26.03
N LYS A 127 21.21 22.89 25.97
CA LYS A 127 22.12 23.10 27.13
C LYS A 127 22.43 21.84 27.93
N THR A 128 22.14 20.67 27.39
CA THR A 128 22.52 19.39 27.95
C THR A 128 23.56 18.74 27.05
N ASP A 129 24.64 18.25 27.65
CA ASP A 129 25.65 17.49 26.94
C ASP A 129 25.23 16.03 26.83
N ILE A 130 25.18 15.54 25.59
CA ILE A 130 24.76 14.18 25.28
C ILE A 130 25.98 13.46 24.69
N PRO A 131 26.43 12.34 25.29
CA PRO A 131 27.47 11.52 24.71
C PRO A 131 26.94 10.84 23.45
N LEU A 132 27.53 11.16 22.30
CA LEU A 132 27.18 10.61 20.99
C LEU A 132 28.45 10.42 20.15
N PHE A 133 28.40 10.82 18.88
CA PHE A 133 29.48 10.71 17.91
C PHE A 133 29.73 12.06 17.24
N GLU A 134 30.92 12.21 16.68
CA GLU A 134 31.27 13.36 15.88
C GLU A 134 30.33 13.47 14.66
N PRO A 135 29.66 14.62 14.45
CA PRO A 135 28.75 14.78 13.32
C PRO A 135 29.47 14.76 11.97
N SER A 136 28.81 14.26 10.94
CA SER A 136 29.33 14.18 9.56
C SER A 136 29.14 15.49 8.77
N PHE A 137 29.02 16.62 9.47
CA PHE A 137 28.68 17.89 8.83
C PHE A 137 29.81 18.39 7.90
N LYS A 138 31.06 18.37 8.39
CA LYS A 138 32.24 18.74 7.60
C LYS A 138 33.13 17.50 7.36
N PRO A 139 33.46 17.15 6.11
CA PRO A 139 33.05 17.78 4.85
C PRO A 139 31.72 17.26 4.25
N GLN A 140 31.14 16.16 4.74
CA GLN A 140 30.16 15.38 3.98
C GLN A 140 28.85 16.14 3.72
N ALA A 141 28.20 16.69 4.77
CA ALA A 141 26.96 17.45 4.58
C ALA A 141 27.18 18.74 3.77
N LEU A 142 28.32 19.41 3.97
CA LEU A 142 28.68 20.60 3.17
C LEU A 142 28.84 20.29 1.69
N GLN A 143 29.43 19.14 1.34
CA GLN A 143 29.55 18.69 -0.03
C GLN A 143 28.18 18.38 -0.64
N MET A 144 27.30 17.69 0.09
CA MET A 144 25.92 17.42 -0.33
C MET A 144 25.15 18.72 -0.60
N MET A 145 25.17 19.68 0.32
CA MET A 145 24.54 21.00 0.14
C MET A 145 25.19 21.85 -0.95
N SER A 146 26.41 21.51 -1.39
CA SER A 146 27.07 22.22 -2.49
C SER A 146 26.61 21.78 -3.86
N ASN A 147 25.91 20.65 -3.96
CA ASN A 147 25.23 20.25 -5.18
C ASN A 147 24.11 21.25 -5.52
N PRO A 148 24.14 21.90 -6.70
CA PRO A 148 23.08 22.84 -7.09
C PRO A 148 21.70 22.20 -7.20
N ASN A 149 21.62 20.87 -7.36
CA ASN A 149 20.37 20.13 -7.41
C ASN A 149 19.86 19.65 -6.05
N PHE A 150 20.58 19.93 -4.94
CA PHE A 150 20.24 19.41 -3.61
C PHE A 150 18.81 19.75 -3.17
N LEU A 151 18.37 20.99 -3.40
CA LEU A 151 17.01 21.40 -3.01
C LEU A 151 15.94 20.64 -3.80
N ASN A 152 16.16 20.41 -5.09
CA ASN A 152 15.24 19.61 -5.91
C ASN A 152 15.22 18.15 -5.43
N GLN A 153 16.35 17.60 -5.01
CA GLN A 153 16.42 16.25 -4.44
C GLN A 153 15.64 16.13 -3.13
N LEU A 154 15.66 17.16 -2.27
CA LEU A 154 14.82 17.19 -1.07
C LEU A 154 13.32 17.22 -1.40
N VAL A 155 12.92 18.03 -2.38
CA VAL A 155 11.52 18.10 -2.85
C VAL A 155 11.10 16.76 -3.47
N GLU A 156 11.95 16.17 -4.31
CA GLU A 156 11.71 14.86 -4.91
C GLU A 156 11.58 13.77 -3.84
N PHE A 157 12.46 13.78 -2.83
CA PHE A 157 12.39 12.81 -1.73
C PHE A 157 11.07 12.91 -0.94
N GLY A 158 10.55 14.10 -0.68
CA GLY A 158 9.25 14.28 -0.02
C GLY A 158 8.07 13.71 -0.85
N ASN A 159 8.18 13.78 -2.18
CA ASN A 159 7.14 13.28 -3.08
C ASN A 159 7.19 11.76 -3.28
N THR A 160 8.38 11.20 -3.52
CA THR A 160 8.55 9.79 -3.94
C THR A 160 9.57 9.00 -3.12
N GLY A 161 10.52 9.68 -2.47
CA GLY A 161 11.62 9.04 -1.75
C GLY A 161 11.23 8.34 -0.45
N LYS A 162 10.09 8.70 0.15
CA LYS A 162 9.55 8.01 1.35
C LYS A 162 9.36 6.50 1.14
N GLU A 163 8.99 6.09 -0.08
CA GLU A 163 8.78 4.68 -0.44
C GLU A 163 10.11 3.93 -0.65
N SER A 164 11.22 4.66 -0.71
CA SER A 164 12.58 4.12 -0.86
C SER A 164 13.33 4.02 0.47
N MET A 165 12.68 4.37 1.59
CA MET A 165 13.25 4.17 2.91
C MET A 165 13.28 2.68 3.24
N ASN A 166 14.34 2.23 3.90
CA ASN A 166 14.46 0.83 4.32
C ASN A 166 13.39 0.53 5.39
N ASP A 167 12.73 -0.63 5.26
CA ASP A 167 11.83 -1.20 6.28
C ASP A 167 12.58 -1.65 7.53
#